data_AF-A0A1Y1UF49-F1
#
_entry.id   AF-A0A1Y1UF49-F1
#
_cell.length_a   1.000
_cell.length_b   1.000
_cell.length_c   1.000
_cell.angle_alpha   90.00
_cell.angle_beta   90.00
_cell.angle_gamma   90.00
#
_symmetry.space_group_name_H-M   'P 1'
#
loop_
_entity.id
_entity.type
_entity.pdbx_description
1 polymer ?
#
loop_
_entity_poly.entity_id
_entity_poly.type
_entity_poly.pdbx_seq_one_letter_code
_entity_poly.pdbx_strand_id
1 'polypeptide(L)'
;MIASAWLLGCLTALLRVATARDCPHILSCTVGAEQADPCCVPSPGGLIVFRQRFEPDKGSDEGTWGVDGLEVLDCAGQTSQDLQPFGPSYQHEEIASFCLRSDVFGGQRSFDQAEGEWAQSEVGEGVEEVWERSWNTAGRFISTIGPSCMPAGQGVASFFHTLHKLHSAFPTADLLSNADISPSPDTTYTLAEILDALKFKSHQPIVECDNMTLSSVLWPLQIQDTFQGGFVVPSFLLERKSSCPVEGIIFPPATTRPAPTTSHTWDPITRPTPRAISLDHDDSKLYFLPEQKVPQHDPRRLGVFKAGDEDREEDKEGRYWKRYRRDEL
;
A
#
# COMPACT_ATOMS: atom_id res chain seq x y z
N MET A 1 -9.03 -83.70 11.64
CA MET A 1 -9.78 -82.50 12.05
C MET A 1 -8.77 -81.45 12.52
N ILE A 2 -8.19 -80.64 11.63
CA ILE A 2 -7.60 -79.34 11.98
C ILE A 2 -7.75 -78.45 10.74
N ALA A 3 -8.66 -77.49 10.79
CA ALA A 3 -8.85 -76.49 9.74
C ALA A 3 -8.24 -75.17 10.22
N SER A 4 -7.22 -74.70 9.53
CA SER A 4 -6.54 -73.43 9.78
C SER A 4 -7.25 -72.31 9.01
N ALA A 5 -7.90 -71.41 9.76
CA ALA A 5 -8.56 -70.23 9.24
C ALA A 5 -7.54 -69.09 9.04
N TRP A 6 -7.41 -68.64 7.80
CA TRP A 6 -6.69 -67.41 7.46
C TRP A 6 -7.67 -66.24 7.53
N LEU A 7 -7.49 -65.36 8.52
CA LEU A 7 -8.20 -64.09 8.60
C LEU A 7 -7.47 -63.05 7.73
N LEU A 8 -7.99 -62.80 6.53
CA LEU A 8 -7.64 -61.60 5.76
C LEU A 8 -8.33 -60.40 6.43
N GLY A 9 -7.54 -59.55 7.10
CA GLY A 9 -7.98 -58.24 7.56
C GLY A 9 -8.11 -57.28 6.37
N CYS A 10 -9.35 -56.98 5.98
CA CYS A 10 -9.65 -55.95 5.01
C CYS A 10 -9.61 -54.58 5.71
N LEU A 11 -8.53 -53.82 5.52
CA LEU A 11 -8.44 -52.41 5.89
C LEU A 11 -9.40 -51.61 4.99
N THR A 12 -10.61 -51.34 5.49
CA THR A 12 -11.54 -50.42 4.83
C THR A 12 -11.06 -48.99 5.09
N ALA A 13 -10.41 -48.39 4.09
CA ALA A 13 -10.20 -46.96 4.04
C ALA A 13 -11.57 -46.28 3.90
N LEU A 14 -12.01 -45.61 4.96
CA LEU A 14 -13.19 -44.73 4.94
C LEU A 14 -12.85 -43.51 4.07
N LEU A 15 -13.20 -43.56 2.79
CA LEU A 15 -13.34 -42.35 1.98
C LEU A 15 -14.49 -41.53 2.60
N ARG A 16 -14.15 -40.43 3.27
CA ARG A 16 -15.12 -39.37 3.57
C ARG A 16 -15.51 -38.73 2.24
N VAL A 17 -16.59 -39.20 1.64
CA VAL A 17 -17.31 -38.44 0.62
C VAL A 17 -17.80 -37.18 1.32
N ALA A 18 -17.23 -36.02 0.96
CA ALA A 18 -17.80 -34.74 1.35
C ALA A 18 -19.20 -34.68 0.71
N THR A 19 -20.23 -34.90 1.52
CA THR A 19 -21.61 -34.68 1.09
C THR A 19 -21.73 -33.22 0.69
N ALA A 20 -22.09 -32.95 -0.57
CA ALA A 20 -22.41 -31.60 -1.02
C ALA A 20 -23.46 -31.04 -0.06
N ARG A 21 -23.06 -30.01 0.70
CA ARG A 21 -23.90 -29.36 1.69
C ARG A 21 -24.94 -28.57 0.90
N ASP A 22 -26.22 -28.87 1.10
CA ASP A 22 -27.30 -28.17 0.40
C ASP A 22 -27.46 -26.79 1.04
N CYS A 23 -26.85 -25.79 0.41
CA CYS A 23 -26.84 -24.42 0.92
C CYS A 23 -27.90 -23.59 0.20
N PRO A 24 -28.83 -22.94 0.94
CA PRO A 24 -29.81 -22.05 0.34
C PRO A 24 -29.13 -20.79 -0.20
N HIS A 25 -29.70 -20.20 -1.25
CA HIS A 25 -29.22 -18.93 -1.79
C HIS A 25 -29.63 -17.75 -0.90
N ILE A 26 -28.75 -17.32 0.00
CA ILE A 26 -29.05 -16.34 1.05
C ILE A 26 -28.00 -15.23 1.07
N LEU A 27 -28.47 -13.99 1.17
CA LEU A 27 -27.62 -12.82 1.39
C LEU A 27 -27.31 -12.66 2.89
N SER A 28 -26.04 -12.42 3.21
CA SER A 28 -25.59 -12.09 4.56
C SER A 28 -26.30 -10.84 5.11
N CYS A 29 -26.35 -10.70 6.44
CA CYS A 29 -27.07 -9.62 7.13
C CYS A 29 -28.58 -9.56 6.84
N THR A 30 -29.17 -10.72 6.55
CA THR A 30 -30.63 -10.90 6.50
C THR A 30 -31.06 -11.84 7.62
N VAL A 31 -32.35 -11.77 8.00
CA VAL A 31 -32.93 -12.70 8.99
C VAL A 31 -32.73 -14.16 8.60
N GLY A 32 -32.71 -14.46 7.29
CA GLY A 32 -32.43 -15.80 6.79
C GLY A 32 -30.99 -16.25 7.06
N ALA A 33 -30.02 -15.34 6.98
CA ALA A 33 -28.60 -15.65 7.24
C ALA A 33 -28.31 -15.91 8.73
N GLU A 34 -29.04 -15.27 9.64
CA GLU A 34 -28.90 -15.50 11.09
C GLU A 34 -29.32 -16.91 11.51
N GLN A 35 -30.21 -17.54 10.74
CA GLN A 35 -30.74 -18.89 11.01
C GLN A 35 -30.08 -19.98 10.15
N ALA A 36 -29.26 -19.58 9.17
CA ALA A 36 -28.61 -20.50 8.24
C ALA A 36 -27.35 -21.14 8.85
N ASP A 37 -26.91 -22.24 8.23
CA ASP A 37 -25.62 -22.85 8.57
C ASP A 37 -24.48 -21.83 8.29
N PRO A 38 -23.61 -21.52 9.27
CA PRO A 38 -22.48 -20.61 9.11
C PRO A 38 -21.46 -21.08 8.05
N CYS A 39 -21.54 -22.34 7.61
CA CYS A 39 -20.75 -22.83 6.48
C CYS A 39 -21.34 -22.49 5.10
N CYS A 40 -22.60 -22.06 5.04
CA CYS A 40 -23.29 -21.69 3.80
C CYS A 40 -23.30 -20.19 3.55
N VAL A 41 -23.36 -19.38 4.60
CA VAL A 41 -23.33 -17.92 4.52
C VAL A 41 -22.58 -17.33 5.72
N PRO A 42 -21.71 -16.31 5.53
CA PRO A 42 -21.01 -15.68 6.62
C PRO A 42 -21.97 -15.04 7.63
N SER A 43 -21.91 -15.56 8.85
CA SER A 43 -22.69 -15.10 10.00
C SER A 43 -21.90 -15.44 11.28
N PRO A 44 -21.81 -14.54 12.28
CA PRO A 44 -22.40 -13.19 12.33
C PRO A 44 -21.64 -12.12 11.51
N GLY A 45 -20.43 -12.43 11.03
CA GLY A 45 -19.57 -11.56 10.22
C GLY A 45 -20.00 -11.43 8.76
N GLY A 46 -21.22 -10.99 8.52
CA GLY A 46 -21.83 -10.94 7.19
C GLY A 46 -21.56 -9.65 6.41
N LEU A 47 -21.13 -8.58 7.08
CA LEU A 47 -20.79 -7.31 6.46
C LEU A 47 -19.27 -7.22 6.36
N ILE A 48 -18.74 -7.19 5.14
CA ILE A 48 -17.30 -7.07 4.92
C ILE A 48 -16.96 -5.70 4.34
N VAL A 49 -15.79 -5.17 4.65
CA VAL A 49 -15.26 -3.96 4.03
C VAL A 49 -13.94 -4.29 3.37
N PHE A 50 -13.94 -4.36 2.03
CA PHE A 50 -12.73 -4.58 1.25
C PHE A 50 -11.98 -3.26 1.12
N ARG A 51 -10.70 -3.24 1.51
CA ARG A 51 -9.89 -2.02 1.59
C ARG A 51 -8.83 -2.05 0.51
N GLN A 52 -8.75 -0.96 -0.25
CA GLN A 52 -7.64 -0.70 -1.15
C GLN A 52 -6.93 0.57 -0.70
N ARG A 53 -5.60 0.56 -0.78
CA ARG A 53 -4.76 1.71 -0.45
C ARG A 53 -3.99 2.13 -1.69
N PHE A 54 -3.84 3.44 -1.87
CA PHE A 54 -3.01 4.00 -2.91
C PHE A 54 -1.55 4.12 -2.45
N GLU A 55 -0.64 3.67 -3.30
CA GLU A 55 0.80 3.71 -3.07
C GLU A 55 1.49 4.53 -4.18
N PRO A 56 1.90 5.77 -3.91
CA PRO A 56 2.60 6.60 -4.89
C PRO A 56 4.05 6.10 -5.13
N ASP A 57 4.60 5.31 -4.21
CA ASP A 57 5.99 4.84 -4.25
C ASP A 57 6.13 3.50 -5.00
N LYS A 58 5.04 3.00 -5.60
CA LYS A 58 4.94 1.66 -6.19
C LYS A 58 4.37 1.69 -7.61
N GLY A 59 4.86 0.76 -8.43
CA GLY A 59 4.40 0.57 -9.80
C GLY A 59 5.00 1.55 -10.81
N SER A 60 4.18 1.98 -11.77
CA SER A 60 4.57 2.88 -12.86
C SER A 60 4.56 4.35 -12.43
N ASP A 61 4.64 5.26 -13.39
CA ASP A 61 4.72 6.72 -13.18
C ASP A 61 3.45 7.34 -12.53
N GLU A 62 2.41 6.55 -12.28
CA GLU A 62 1.11 6.97 -11.74
C GLU A 62 0.80 6.35 -10.35
N GLY A 63 1.75 5.64 -9.74
CA GLY A 63 1.49 4.90 -8.51
C GLY A 63 0.60 3.67 -8.75
N THR A 64 0.23 2.98 -7.68
CA THR A 64 -0.66 1.80 -7.76
C THR A 64 -1.66 1.75 -6.62
N TRP A 65 -2.87 1.26 -6.93
CA TRP A 65 -3.81 0.82 -5.91
C TRP A 65 -3.53 -0.64 -5.58
N GLY A 66 -3.35 -0.96 -4.31
CA GLY A 66 -3.12 -2.32 -3.83
C GLY A 66 -4.20 -2.77 -2.84
N VAL A 67 -4.26 -4.07 -2.58
CA VAL A 67 -5.06 -4.63 -1.48
C VAL A 67 -4.44 -4.22 -0.15
N ASP A 68 -5.21 -3.53 0.69
CA ASP A 68 -4.77 -3.16 2.04
C ASP A 68 -5.26 -4.20 3.07
N GLY A 69 -6.47 -4.73 2.87
CA GLY A 69 -7.01 -5.80 3.71
C GLY A 69 -8.53 -5.90 3.64
N LEU A 70 -9.09 -6.51 4.68
CA LEU A 70 -10.52 -6.75 4.83
C LEU A 70 -10.92 -6.50 6.28
N GLU A 71 -12.03 -5.80 6.50
CA GLU A 71 -12.70 -5.78 7.81
C GLU A 71 -13.88 -6.75 7.77
N VAL A 72 -14.05 -7.53 8.84
CA VAL A 72 -15.20 -8.41 9.03
C VAL A 72 -16.04 -7.82 10.16
N LEU A 73 -17.21 -7.30 9.82
CA LEU A 73 -18.10 -6.62 10.73
C LEU A 73 -19.35 -7.47 10.98
N ASP A 74 -19.89 -7.37 12.19
CA ASP A 74 -21.25 -7.85 12.42
C ASP A 74 -22.27 -7.00 11.65
N CYS A 75 -23.44 -7.60 11.42
CA CYS A 75 -24.50 -6.96 10.66
C CYS A 75 -25.32 -5.92 11.43
N ALA A 76 -25.32 -5.97 12.77
CA ALA A 76 -26.26 -5.21 13.60
C ALA A 76 -25.63 -3.94 14.20
N GLY A 77 -24.52 -4.11 14.91
CA GLY A 77 -23.70 -3.05 15.50
C GLY A 77 -22.54 -2.58 14.63
N GLN A 78 -22.24 -3.25 13.51
CA GLN A 78 -21.14 -2.89 12.59
C GLN A 78 -19.78 -2.86 13.30
N THR A 79 -19.62 -3.72 14.32
CA THR A 79 -18.39 -3.83 15.09
C THR A 79 -17.52 -4.94 14.55
N SER A 80 -16.21 -4.77 14.69
CA SER A 80 -15.23 -5.78 14.26
C SER A 80 -15.50 -7.12 14.93
N GLN A 81 -15.55 -8.19 14.13
CA GLN A 81 -15.60 -9.55 14.63
C GLN A 81 -14.19 -10.02 14.97
N ASP A 82 -13.63 -9.54 16.08
CA ASP A 82 -12.26 -9.90 16.53
C ASP A 82 -12.24 -10.74 17.82
N LEU A 83 -13.39 -10.92 18.47
CA LEU A 83 -13.48 -11.58 19.78
C LEU A 83 -13.62 -13.10 19.71
N GLN A 84 -14.28 -13.64 18.69
CA GLN A 84 -14.61 -15.07 18.59
C GLN A 84 -14.17 -15.63 17.23
N PRO A 85 -12.96 -16.20 17.14
CA PRO A 85 -12.44 -16.74 15.89
C PRO A 85 -13.09 -18.07 15.53
N PHE A 86 -13.28 -18.32 14.23
CA PHE A 86 -13.67 -19.63 13.72
C PHE A 86 -12.47 -20.53 13.45
N GLY A 87 -11.31 -19.94 13.14
CA GLY A 87 -10.05 -20.65 12.85
C GLY A 87 -8.87 -20.24 13.75
N PRO A 88 -7.79 -21.04 13.78
CA PRO A 88 -6.58 -20.68 14.52
C PRO A 88 -5.81 -19.55 13.84
N SER A 89 -4.85 -18.98 14.55
CA SER A 89 -3.85 -18.10 13.96
C SER A 89 -2.77 -18.93 13.28
N TYR A 90 -2.17 -18.39 12.22
CA TYR A 90 -1.05 -19.01 11.50
C TYR A 90 0.10 -18.04 11.40
N GLN A 91 1.32 -18.56 11.28
CA GLN A 91 2.51 -17.78 10.93
C GLN A 91 2.61 -17.62 9.40
N HIS A 92 3.36 -16.61 8.97
CA HIS A 92 3.55 -16.32 7.55
C HIS A 92 4.04 -17.52 6.74
N GLU A 93 4.95 -18.35 7.25
CA GLU A 93 5.43 -19.54 6.51
C GLU A 93 4.33 -20.60 6.31
N GLU A 94 3.44 -20.75 7.29
CA GLU A 94 2.30 -21.66 7.18
C GLU A 94 1.31 -21.16 6.13
N ILE A 95 1.04 -19.85 6.13
CA ILE A 95 0.15 -19.21 5.17
C ILE A 95 0.69 -19.35 3.75
N ALA A 96 1.94 -18.97 3.52
CA ALA A 96 2.61 -19.14 2.23
C ALA A 96 2.53 -20.59 1.76
N SER A 97 2.83 -21.55 2.64
CA SER A 97 2.76 -22.98 2.34
C SER A 97 1.35 -23.45 1.97
N PHE A 98 0.31 -22.95 2.65
CA PHE A 98 -1.07 -23.30 2.34
C PHE A 98 -1.52 -22.73 1.00
N CYS A 99 -1.22 -21.47 0.73
CA CYS A 99 -1.56 -20.79 -0.52
C CYS A 99 -0.85 -21.42 -1.71
N LEU A 100 0.45 -21.67 -1.61
CA LEU A 100 1.28 -22.28 -2.64
C LEU A 100 0.83 -23.68 -3.05
N ARG A 101 0.41 -24.50 -2.07
CA ARG A 101 -0.06 -25.87 -2.30
C ARG A 101 -1.51 -25.97 -2.74
N SER A 102 -2.25 -24.87 -2.69
CA SER A 102 -3.68 -24.88 -2.96
C SER A 102 -3.96 -24.74 -4.46
N ASP A 103 -4.82 -25.61 -4.97
CA ASP A 103 -5.24 -25.57 -6.38
C ASP A 103 -6.11 -24.34 -6.71
N VAL A 104 -6.59 -23.58 -5.71
CA VAL A 104 -7.48 -22.43 -5.91
C VAL A 104 -6.84 -21.29 -6.71
N PHE A 105 -5.53 -21.11 -6.61
CA PHE A 105 -4.79 -20.13 -7.40
C PHE A 105 -4.55 -20.62 -8.84
N GLY A 106 -4.70 -21.91 -9.14
CA GLY A 106 -4.43 -22.43 -10.48
C GLY A 106 -2.94 -22.42 -10.88
N GLY A 107 -2.03 -22.30 -9.89
CA GLY A 107 -0.58 -22.42 -10.06
C GLY A 107 0.22 -21.22 -9.54
N GLN A 108 1.55 -21.39 -9.51
CA GLN A 108 2.52 -20.42 -8.96
C GLN A 108 2.30 -19.00 -9.46
N ARG A 109 2.10 -18.82 -10.78
CA ARG A 109 2.00 -17.49 -11.39
C ARG A 109 0.84 -16.66 -10.82
N SER A 110 -0.32 -17.28 -10.59
CA SER A 110 -1.47 -16.55 -10.03
C SER A 110 -1.29 -16.28 -8.54
N PHE A 111 -0.56 -17.15 -7.83
CA PHE A 111 -0.18 -16.92 -6.45
C PHE A 111 0.79 -15.72 -6.35
N ASP A 112 1.88 -15.72 -7.13
CA ASP A 112 2.84 -14.61 -7.17
C ASP A 112 2.16 -13.28 -7.57
N GLN A 113 1.20 -13.34 -8.50
CA GLN A 113 0.40 -12.18 -8.88
C GLN A 113 -0.47 -11.71 -7.71
N ALA A 114 -1.16 -12.62 -7.02
CA ALA A 114 -1.98 -12.27 -5.88
C ALA A 114 -1.16 -11.63 -4.76
N GLU A 115 0.07 -12.06 -4.52
CA GLU A 115 0.99 -11.39 -3.57
C GLU A 115 1.40 -10.00 -4.06
N GLY A 116 1.73 -9.87 -5.35
CA GLY A 116 2.15 -8.60 -5.95
C GLY A 116 1.08 -7.50 -5.97
N GLU A 117 -0.19 -7.85 -5.78
CA GLU A 117 -1.32 -6.91 -5.73
C GLU A 117 -1.53 -6.27 -4.35
N TRP A 118 -0.82 -6.73 -3.30
CA TRP A 118 -0.96 -6.16 -1.96
C TRP A 118 -0.17 -4.87 -1.81
N ALA A 119 -0.80 -3.91 -1.15
CA ALA A 119 -0.15 -2.68 -0.77
C ALA A 119 0.95 -2.99 0.27
N GLN A 120 2.14 -2.42 0.10
CA GLN A 120 3.25 -2.65 1.02
C GLN A 120 2.99 -2.06 2.39
N SER A 121 3.21 -2.85 3.43
CA SER A 121 3.14 -2.32 4.79
C SER A 121 4.40 -1.50 5.13
N GLU A 122 4.51 -1.13 6.41
CA GLU A 122 5.57 -0.30 6.98
C GLU A 122 6.97 -0.66 6.46
N VAL A 123 7.87 0.32 6.45
CA VAL A 123 9.23 0.18 5.94
C VAL A 123 9.94 -1.04 6.55
N GLY A 124 10.24 -2.02 5.71
CA GLY A 124 10.96 -3.24 6.10
C GLY A 124 10.09 -4.46 6.34
N GLU A 125 8.78 -4.36 6.20
CA GLU A 125 7.86 -5.50 6.26
C GLU A 125 7.68 -6.17 4.88
N GLY A 126 7.75 -7.50 4.84
CA GLY A 126 7.45 -8.29 3.64
C GLY A 126 5.96 -8.50 3.43
N VAL A 127 5.57 -8.93 2.24
CA VAL A 127 4.17 -9.24 1.91
C VAL A 127 3.62 -10.39 2.76
N GLU A 128 4.49 -11.30 3.16
CA GLU A 128 4.19 -12.50 3.93
C GLU A 128 3.69 -12.15 5.35
N GLU A 129 4.30 -11.16 5.99
CA GLU A 129 3.86 -10.65 7.30
C GLU A 129 2.54 -9.87 7.18
N VAL A 130 2.31 -9.17 6.06
CA VAL A 130 1.02 -8.52 5.76
C VAL A 130 -0.09 -9.55 5.60
N TRP A 131 0.21 -10.66 4.92
CA TRP A 131 -0.73 -11.77 4.78
C TRP A 131 -1.01 -12.43 6.13
N GLU A 132 0.02 -12.66 6.94
CA GLU A 132 -0.12 -13.14 8.32
C GLU A 132 -1.08 -12.26 9.13
N ARG A 133 -0.85 -10.96 9.14
CA ARG A 133 -1.71 -10.01 9.84
C ARG A 133 -3.14 -10.06 9.30
N SER A 134 -3.31 -10.08 7.99
CA SER A 134 -4.63 -10.06 7.35
C SER A 134 -5.45 -11.31 7.66
N TRP A 135 -4.81 -12.49 7.65
CA TRP A 135 -5.47 -13.71 8.09
C TRP A 135 -5.83 -13.64 9.58
N ASN A 136 -4.88 -13.23 10.42
CA ASN A 136 -5.03 -13.26 11.87
C ASN A 136 -6.03 -12.21 12.39
N THR A 137 -6.24 -11.11 11.68
CA THR A 137 -7.17 -10.03 12.06
C THR A 137 -8.53 -10.11 11.38
N ALA A 138 -8.63 -10.76 10.22
CA ALA A 138 -9.88 -10.82 9.45
C ALA A 138 -10.23 -12.23 8.99
N GLY A 139 -9.33 -12.91 8.27
CA GLY A 139 -9.63 -14.19 7.62
C GLY A 139 -10.15 -15.28 8.57
N ARG A 140 -9.54 -15.42 9.74
CA ARG A 140 -9.94 -16.43 10.75
C ARG A 140 -11.29 -16.16 11.42
N PHE A 141 -11.90 -15.00 11.16
CA PHE A 141 -13.22 -14.60 11.67
C PHE A 141 -14.34 -14.77 10.64
N ILE A 142 -14.03 -15.29 9.45
CA ILE A 142 -15.03 -15.62 8.43
C ILE A 142 -15.47 -17.08 8.61
N SER A 143 -16.75 -17.28 8.93
CA SER A 143 -17.27 -18.61 9.27
C SER A 143 -17.21 -19.63 8.13
N THR A 144 -17.49 -19.23 6.89
CA THR A 144 -17.57 -20.16 5.75
C THR A 144 -16.24 -20.79 5.35
N ILE A 145 -15.12 -20.16 5.74
CA ILE A 145 -13.75 -20.67 5.51
C ILE A 145 -13.10 -21.23 6.78
N GLY A 146 -13.88 -21.38 7.86
CA GLY A 146 -13.43 -21.97 9.09
C GLY A 146 -13.15 -23.49 8.97
N PRO A 147 -12.35 -24.05 9.90
CA PRO A 147 -11.99 -25.47 9.94
C PRO A 147 -13.18 -26.43 10.09
N SER A 148 -14.35 -25.94 10.56
CA SER A 148 -15.60 -26.70 10.62
C SER A 148 -16.27 -26.87 9.25
N CYS A 149 -15.95 -25.99 8.30
CA CYS A 149 -16.55 -25.92 6.98
C CYS A 149 -15.64 -26.50 5.90
N MET A 150 -14.32 -26.29 6.03
CA MET A 150 -13.33 -26.79 5.08
C MET A 150 -11.99 -27.06 5.78
N PRO A 151 -11.09 -27.86 5.17
CA PRO A 151 -9.75 -28.05 5.71
C PRO A 151 -9.01 -26.72 5.87
N ALA A 152 -8.28 -26.56 6.98
CA ALA A 152 -7.58 -25.33 7.35
C ALA A 152 -6.82 -24.64 6.21
N GLY A 153 -5.91 -25.38 5.54
CA GLY A 153 -5.10 -24.81 4.46
C GLY A 153 -5.92 -24.36 3.25
N GLN A 154 -7.06 -25.00 3.01
CA GLN A 154 -7.96 -24.59 1.92
C GLN A 154 -8.70 -23.30 2.27
N GLY A 155 -9.08 -23.11 3.55
CA GLY A 155 -9.71 -21.88 4.02
C GLY A 155 -8.79 -20.66 3.92
N VAL A 156 -7.53 -20.82 4.35
CA VAL A 156 -6.49 -19.78 4.23
C VAL A 156 -6.28 -19.40 2.76
N ALA A 157 -6.04 -20.37 1.88
CA ALA A 157 -5.85 -20.09 0.46
C ALA A 157 -7.08 -19.44 -0.18
N SER A 158 -8.28 -19.86 0.22
CA SER A 158 -9.54 -19.28 -0.26
C SER A 158 -9.70 -17.82 0.17
N PHE A 159 -9.21 -17.44 1.35
CA PHE A 159 -9.23 -16.05 1.82
C PHE A 159 -8.47 -15.12 0.86
N PHE A 160 -7.19 -15.39 0.64
CA PHE A 160 -6.33 -14.57 -0.22
C PHE A 160 -6.76 -14.62 -1.69
N HIS A 161 -7.19 -15.78 -2.18
CA HIS A 161 -7.70 -15.89 -3.55
C HIS A 161 -8.99 -15.08 -3.76
N THR A 162 -9.86 -14.98 -2.75
CA THR A 162 -11.06 -14.13 -2.83
C THR A 162 -10.69 -12.66 -2.84
N LEU A 163 -9.69 -12.24 -2.07
CA LEU A 163 -9.19 -10.86 -2.09
C LEU A 163 -8.56 -10.51 -3.44
N HIS A 164 -7.81 -11.42 -4.06
CA HIS A 164 -7.32 -11.27 -5.44
C HIS A 164 -8.48 -11.06 -6.45
N LYS A 165 -9.55 -11.86 -6.34
CA LYS A 165 -10.76 -11.68 -7.16
C LYS A 165 -11.45 -10.36 -6.91
N LEU A 166 -11.56 -9.94 -5.65
CA LEU A 166 -12.14 -8.65 -5.27
C LEU A 166 -11.33 -7.49 -5.85
N HIS A 167 -10.01 -7.54 -5.72
CA HIS A 167 -9.12 -6.53 -6.30
C HIS A 167 -9.33 -6.38 -7.81
N SER A 168 -9.42 -7.51 -8.53
CA SER A 168 -9.73 -7.53 -9.96
C SER A 168 -11.14 -7.00 -10.28
N ALA A 169 -12.11 -7.24 -9.40
CA ALA A 169 -13.50 -6.80 -9.59
C ALA A 169 -13.72 -5.30 -9.30
N PHE A 170 -12.81 -4.67 -8.54
CA PHE A 170 -12.84 -3.25 -8.18
C PHE A 170 -11.59 -2.53 -8.71
N PRO A 171 -11.53 -2.23 -10.03
CA PRO A 171 -10.39 -1.60 -10.67
C PRO A 171 -10.36 -0.09 -10.41
N THR A 172 -10.01 0.30 -9.19
CA THR A 172 -10.07 1.70 -8.69
C THR A 172 -9.29 2.68 -9.56
N ALA A 173 -8.09 2.29 -10.03
CA ALA A 173 -7.29 3.11 -10.94
C ALA A 173 -8.01 3.41 -12.26
N ASP A 174 -8.65 2.40 -12.85
CA ASP A 174 -9.38 2.53 -14.11
C ASP A 174 -10.63 3.39 -13.93
N LEU A 175 -11.34 3.22 -12.81
CA LEU A 175 -12.54 4.02 -12.51
C LEU A 175 -12.22 5.51 -12.37
N LEU A 176 -11.13 5.85 -11.66
CA LEU A 176 -10.69 7.24 -11.50
C LEU A 176 -10.18 7.82 -12.82
N SER A 177 -9.32 7.11 -13.54
CA SER A 177 -8.75 7.59 -14.80
C SER A 177 -9.80 7.78 -15.90
N ASN A 178 -10.83 6.92 -15.97
CA ASN A 178 -11.96 7.09 -16.90
C ASN A 178 -12.81 8.34 -16.62
N ALA A 179 -12.71 8.91 -15.42
CA ALA A 179 -13.34 10.17 -15.03
C ALA A 179 -12.37 11.36 -15.07
N ASP A 180 -11.22 11.20 -15.73
CA ASP A 180 -10.13 12.19 -15.81
C ASP A 180 -9.56 12.58 -14.42
N ILE A 181 -9.64 11.68 -13.44
CA ILE A 181 -9.02 11.83 -12.11
C ILE A 181 -7.71 11.05 -12.11
N SER A 182 -6.59 11.76 -12.25
CA SER A 182 -5.25 11.19 -12.24
C SER A 182 -4.39 11.76 -11.10
N PRO A 183 -3.34 11.03 -10.67
CA PRO A 183 -2.32 11.55 -9.77
C PRO A 183 -1.71 12.85 -10.31
N SER A 184 -1.53 13.86 -9.46
CA SER A 184 -1.04 15.18 -9.91
C SER A 184 -0.56 16.04 -8.74
N PRO A 185 0.54 16.79 -8.92
CA PRO A 185 1.00 17.74 -7.91
C PRO A 185 0.18 19.04 -7.86
N ASP A 186 -0.53 19.39 -8.94
CA ASP A 186 -1.12 20.72 -9.13
C ASP A 186 -2.65 20.70 -9.21
N THR A 187 -3.26 19.53 -9.41
CA THR A 187 -4.72 19.39 -9.46
C THR A 187 -5.26 18.88 -8.13
N THR A 188 -6.42 19.39 -7.76
CA THR A 188 -7.17 18.90 -6.60
C THR A 188 -8.58 18.57 -7.03
N TYR A 189 -9.20 17.65 -6.32
CA TYR A 189 -10.51 17.10 -6.65
C TYR A 189 -11.49 17.38 -5.52
N THR A 190 -12.77 17.34 -5.84
CA THR A 190 -13.85 17.34 -4.86
C THR A 190 -14.20 15.91 -4.46
N LEU A 191 -14.75 15.76 -3.25
CA LEU A 191 -15.23 14.46 -2.78
C LEU A 191 -16.32 13.90 -3.70
N ALA A 192 -17.18 14.77 -4.24
CA ALA A 192 -18.26 14.37 -5.14
C ALA A 192 -17.72 13.76 -6.45
N GLU A 193 -16.70 14.39 -7.06
CA GLU A 193 -16.07 13.88 -8.29
C GLU A 193 -15.47 12.49 -8.06
N ILE A 194 -14.74 12.30 -6.96
CA ILE A 194 -14.14 11.01 -6.62
C ILE A 194 -15.22 9.94 -6.39
N LEU A 195 -16.25 10.25 -5.60
CA LEU A 195 -17.33 9.29 -5.31
C LEU A 195 -18.15 8.93 -6.54
N ASP A 196 -18.38 9.88 -7.45
CA ASP A 196 -19.08 9.62 -8.71
C ASP A 196 -18.24 8.79 -9.68
N ALA A 197 -16.93 9.02 -9.75
CA ALA A 197 -16.01 8.21 -10.53
C ALA A 197 -15.95 6.76 -10.01
N LEU A 198 -15.91 6.58 -8.69
CA LEU A 198 -15.81 5.27 -8.05
C LEU A 198 -17.17 4.55 -7.90
N LYS A 199 -18.25 5.10 -8.46
CA LYS A 199 -19.57 4.51 -8.32
C LYS A 199 -19.66 3.16 -9.04
N PHE A 200 -19.89 2.10 -8.28
CA PHE A 200 -20.00 0.73 -8.79
C PHE A 200 -21.40 0.15 -8.56
N LYS A 201 -22.09 -0.28 -9.63
CA LYS A 201 -23.45 -0.86 -9.57
C LYS A 201 -24.45 -0.05 -8.74
N SER A 202 -24.36 1.28 -8.79
CA SER A 202 -25.18 2.25 -8.04
C SER A 202 -24.79 2.47 -6.57
N HIS A 203 -23.68 1.91 -6.11
CA HIS A 203 -23.13 2.14 -4.77
C HIS A 203 -21.87 3.02 -4.85
N GLN A 204 -21.71 3.94 -3.90
CA GLN A 204 -20.52 4.77 -3.74
C GLN A 204 -19.68 4.20 -2.58
N PRO A 205 -18.37 3.98 -2.77
CA PRO A 205 -17.52 3.54 -1.68
C PRO A 205 -17.33 4.65 -0.64
N ILE A 206 -16.65 4.29 0.44
CA ILE A 206 -16.13 5.26 1.41
C ILE A 206 -14.69 5.57 1.02
N VAL A 207 -14.31 6.83 1.11
CA VAL A 207 -12.96 7.28 0.75
C VAL A 207 -12.29 7.87 1.99
N GLU A 208 -11.06 7.46 2.23
CA GLU A 208 -10.24 7.93 3.34
C GLU A 208 -9.10 8.81 2.83
N CYS A 209 -8.88 9.91 3.55
CA CYS A 209 -7.77 10.84 3.30
C CYS A 209 -6.94 11.04 4.57
N ASP A 210 -5.63 11.17 4.36
CA ASP A 210 -4.70 11.66 5.36
C ASP A 210 -4.60 13.18 5.22
N ASN A 211 -5.32 13.89 6.09
CA ASN A 211 -5.61 15.32 5.98
C ASN A 211 -6.36 15.67 4.68
N MET A 212 -5.63 15.96 3.60
CA MET A 212 -6.18 16.30 2.28
C MET A 212 -5.76 15.29 1.21
N THR A 213 -4.83 14.39 1.53
CA THR A 213 -4.26 13.45 0.56
C THR A 213 -5.11 12.19 0.52
N LEU A 214 -5.62 11.83 -0.66
CA LEU A 214 -6.32 10.59 -0.90
C LEU A 214 -5.42 9.40 -0.55
N SER A 215 -5.86 8.53 0.36
CA SER A 215 -5.04 7.40 0.84
C SER A 215 -5.71 6.05 0.58
N SER A 216 -7.00 5.89 0.89
CA SER A 216 -7.66 4.58 0.80
C SER A 216 -9.10 4.66 0.29
N VAL A 217 -9.57 3.55 -0.28
CA VAL A 217 -10.96 3.34 -0.69
C VAL A 217 -11.48 2.07 -0.02
N LEU A 218 -12.64 2.20 0.61
CA LEU A 218 -13.31 1.16 1.37
C LEU A 218 -14.58 0.79 0.62
N TRP A 219 -14.70 -0.49 0.26
CA TRP A 219 -15.84 -1.07 -0.43
C TRP A 219 -16.67 -1.89 0.56
N PRO A 220 -17.83 -1.39 1.03
CA PRO A 220 -18.73 -2.13 1.90
C PRO A 220 -19.52 -3.16 1.08
N LEU A 221 -19.48 -4.42 1.50
CA LEU A 221 -20.05 -5.53 0.75
C LEU A 221 -20.80 -6.50 1.66
N GLN A 222 -21.86 -7.08 1.13
CA GLN A 222 -22.53 -8.26 1.64
C GLN A 222 -22.16 -9.45 0.75
N ILE A 223 -22.27 -10.63 1.32
CA ILE A 223 -21.90 -11.89 0.67
C ILE A 223 -23.18 -12.68 0.49
N GLN A 224 -23.44 -13.07 -0.74
CA GLN A 224 -24.48 -14.04 -1.04
C GLN A 224 -23.83 -15.41 -1.12
N ASP A 225 -24.30 -16.34 -0.29
CA ASP A 225 -23.75 -17.69 -0.12
C ASP A 225 -22.36 -17.66 0.55
N THR A 226 -21.40 -18.46 0.09
CA THR A 226 -20.09 -18.59 0.76
C THR A 226 -19.11 -17.47 0.41
N PHE A 227 -18.18 -17.13 1.30
CA PHE A 227 -17.14 -16.12 1.01
C PHE A 227 -16.29 -16.46 -0.23
N GLN A 228 -15.88 -17.72 -0.37
CA GLN A 228 -14.91 -18.18 -1.37
C GLN A 228 -15.48 -18.44 -2.77
N GLY A 229 -16.79 -18.62 -2.88
CA GLY A 229 -17.46 -19.02 -4.12
C GLY A 229 -18.80 -18.34 -4.38
N GLY A 230 -19.26 -17.51 -3.46
CA GLY A 230 -20.51 -16.76 -3.57
C GLY A 230 -20.38 -15.46 -4.36
N PHE A 231 -21.48 -14.72 -4.42
CA PHE A 231 -21.53 -13.42 -5.09
C PHE A 231 -21.35 -12.29 -4.08
N VAL A 232 -20.57 -11.30 -4.48
CA VAL A 232 -20.32 -10.11 -3.68
C VAL A 232 -21.30 -9.01 -4.13
N VAL A 233 -22.07 -8.48 -3.18
CA VAL A 233 -23.09 -7.47 -3.41
C VAL A 233 -22.71 -6.20 -2.64
N PRO A 234 -22.70 -5.00 -3.26
CA PRO A 234 -22.47 -3.75 -2.53
C PRO A 234 -23.49 -3.55 -1.40
N SER A 235 -23.03 -3.09 -0.24
CA SER A 235 -23.84 -2.97 0.97
C SER A 235 -24.18 -1.52 1.29
N PHE A 236 -25.46 -1.25 1.58
CA PHE A 236 -25.91 0.05 2.11
C PHE A 236 -26.01 0.08 3.63
N LEU A 237 -25.66 -1.03 4.29
CA LEU A 237 -25.82 -1.15 5.75
C LEU A 237 -24.77 -0.33 6.49
N LEU A 238 -23.55 -0.23 5.97
CA LEU A 238 -22.45 0.44 6.67
C LEU A 238 -22.69 1.95 6.78
N GLU A 239 -22.83 2.44 8.00
CA GLU A 239 -23.07 3.87 8.30
C GLU A 239 -21.75 4.60 8.61
N ARG A 240 -20.75 4.43 7.74
CA ARG A 240 -19.45 5.11 7.86
C ARG A 240 -19.34 6.20 6.79
N LYS A 241 -18.83 7.37 7.19
CA LYS A 241 -18.63 8.51 6.28
C LYS A 241 -17.18 8.57 5.82
N SER A 242 -16.97 9.08 4.61
CA SER A 242 -15.63 9.42 4.10
C SER A 242 -14.94 10.42 5.04
N SER A 243 -13.64 10.22 5.29
CA SER A 243 -12.84 11.11 6.14
C SER A 243 -12.28 12.31 5.36
N CYS A 244 -12.36 12.29 4.04
CA CYS A 244 -11.89 13.35 3.16
C CYS A 244 -12.68 14.66 3.28
N PRO A 245 -12.03 15.82 3.06
CA PRO A 245 -12.71 17.11 2.95
C PRO A 245 -13.62 17.14 1.70
N VAL A 246 -14.57 18.09 1.66
CA VAL A 246 -15.51 18.22 0.53
C VAL A 246 -14.81 18.64 -0.76
N GLU A 247 -13.73 19.43 -0.66
CA GLU A 247 -12.94 19.94 -1.78
C GLU A 247 -11.46 20.01 -1.41
N GLY A 248 -10.60 20.19 -2.42
CA GLY A 248 -9.15 20.31 -2.21
C GLY A 248 -8.44 18.97 -1.94
N ILE A 249 -9.05 17.85 -2.33
CA ILE A 249 -8.45 16.53 -2.18
C ILE A 249 -7.27 16.39 -3.14
N ILE A 250 -6.12 16.03 -2.62
CA ILE A 250 -4.88 15.80 -3.37
C ILE A 250 -4.80 14.32 -3.72
N PHE A 251 -4.69 13.99 -5.00
CA PHE A 251 -4.32 12.65 -5.45
C PHE A 251 -2.81 12.63 -5.71
N PRO A 252 -1.98 12.10 -4.78
CA PRO A 252 -0.55 12.32 -4.83
C PRO A 252 0.09 11.67 -6.08
N PRO A 253 0.99 12.36 -6.79
CA PRO A 253 1.72 11.78 -7.92
C PRO A 253 2.67 10.68 -7.46
N ALA A 254 3.11 9.84 -8.40
CA ALA A 254 4.12 8.83 -8.09
C ALA A 254 5.43 9.46 -7.61
N THR A 255 6.05 8.88 -6.58
CA THR A 255 7.37 9.30 -6.10
C THR A 255 8.50 8.47 -6.70
N THR A 256 8.16 7.37 -7.38
CA THR A 256 9.08 6.58 -8.18
C THR A 256 9.60 7.46 -9.30
N ARG A 257 10.84 7.94 -9.15
CA ARG A 257 11.49 8.68 -10.22
C ARG A 257 11.62 7.72 -11.41
N PRO A 258 11.10 8.04 -12.60
CA PRO A 258 11.33 7.22 -13.77
C PRO A 258 12.84 7.05 -13.93
N ALA A 259 13.28 5.82 -14.23
CA ALA A 259 14.67 5.57 -14.57
C ALA A 259 15.05 6.58 -15.66
N PRO A 260 16.17 7.33 -15.52
CA PRO A 260 16.51 8.36 -16.48
C PRO A 260 16.53 7.73 -17.87
N THR A 261 15.66 8.20 -18.75
CA THR A 261 15.61 7.74 -20.13
C THR A 261 16.99 8.03 -20.71
N THR A 262 17.74 7.01 -21.12
CA THR A 262 18.96 7.19 -21.91
C THR A 262 18.56 7.64 -23.32
N SER A 263 18.02 8.85 -23.41
CA SER A 263 17.46 9.44 -24.61
C SER A 263 17.89 10.90 -24.69
N HIS A 264 19.20 11.12 -24.63
CA HIS A 264 19.86 12.13 -25.43
C HIS A 264 21.24 11.59 -25.78
N THR A 265 21.37 10.96 -26.94
CA THR A 265 22.65 11.00 -27.64
C THR A 265 22.93 12.48 -27.82
N TRP A 266 23.86 13.03 -27.05
CA TRP A 266 24.41 14.34 -27.35
C TRP A 266 24.96 14.23 -28.75
N ASP A 267 24.26 14.80 -29.73
CA ASP A 267 24.86 15.06 -31.03
C ASP A 267 26.01 16.04 -30.72
N PRO A 268 27.28 15.62 -30.80
CA PRO A 268 28.36 16.52 -30.51
C PRO A 268 28.31 17.59 -31.60
N ILE A 269 27.83 18.79 -31.24
CA ILE A 269 28.05 20.01 -32.02
C ILE A 269 29.49 19.91 -32.49
N THR A 270 29.67 19.73 -33.80
CA THR A 270 30.98 19.61 -34.43
C THR A 270 31.77 20.84 -34.03
N ARG A 271 32.63 20.70 -33.01
CA ARG A 271 33.56 21.74 -32.61
C ARG A 271 34.49 21.90 -33.80
N PRO A 272 34.49 23.03 -34.53
CA PRO A 272 35.51 23.25 -35.53
C PRO A 272 36.86 23.13 -34.84
N THR A 273 37.79 22.38 -35.46
CA THR A 273 39.14 22.18 -34.92
C THR A 273 39.76 23.54 -34.58
N PRO A 274 40.38 23.69 -33.40
CA PRO A 274 41.00 24.96 -33.03
C PRO A 274 42.05 25.31 -34.09
N ARG A 275 41.86 26.43 -34.79
CA ARG A 275 42.94 27.01 -35.59
C ARG A 275 44.01 27.52 -34.63
N ALA A 276 45.27 27.28 -34.95
CA ALA A 276 46.38 27.86 -34.22
C ALA A 276 46.24 29.38 -34.20
N ILE A 277 46.26 29.97 -33.01
CA ILE A 277 46.37 31.42 -32.84
C ILE A 277 47.83 31.75 -33.18
N SER A 278 48.10 32.33 -34.35
CA SER A 278 49.36 33.04 -34.56
C SER A 278 49.28 34.34 -33.77
N LEU A 279 50.14 34.47 -32.76
CA LEU A 279 50.43 35.71 -32.07
C LEU A 279 51.24 36.58 -33.02
N ASP A 280 50.57 37.33 -33.89
CA ASP A 280 51.20 38.42 -34.63
C ASP A 280 51.04 39.72 -33.83
N HIS A 281 52.20 40.21 -33.39
CA HIS A 281 52.49 41.51 -32.77
C HIS A 281 52.29 41.69 -31.25
N ASP A 282 53.48 41.84 -30.63
CA ASP A 282 53.80 42.53 -29.38
C ASP A 282 53.18 43.94 -29.33
N ASP A 283 52.38 44.21 -28.31
CA ASP A 283 52.00 45.56 -27.92
C ASP A 283 51.90 45.63 -26.38
N SER A 284 53.06 45.46 -25.74
CA SER A 284 53.29 45.73 -24.33
C SER A 284 53.12 47.23 -24.00
N LYS A 285 51.86 47.68 -23.87
CA LYS A 285 51.55 49.01 -23.31
C LYS A 285 51.20 48.91 -21.83
N LEU A 286 52.17 49.29 -21.00
CA LEU A 286 52.02 49.58 -19.58
C LEU A 286 51.03 50.74 -19.38
N TYR A 287 49.91 50.49 -18.70
CA TYR A 287 49.05 51.54 -18.18
C TYR A 287 49.39 51.77 -16.70
N PHE A 288 49.97 52.92 -16.39
CA PHE A 288 50.16 53.41 -15.02
C PHE A 288 48.83 54.02 -14.53
N LEU A 289 48.33 53.53 -13.40
CA LEU A 289 47.20 54.13 -12.69
C LEU A 289 47.66 55.42 -11.98
N PRO A 290 46.96 56.56 -12.12
CA PRO A 290 47.29 57.78 -11.37
C PRO A 290 46.96 57.62 -9.88
N GLU A 291 47.87 58.06 -9.01
CA GLU A 291 47.69 58.16 -7.56
C GLU A 291 46.41 58.94 -7.19
N GLN A 292 45.45 58.27 -6.55
CA GLN A 292 44.42 58.96 -5.79
C GLN A 292 44.95 59.28 -4.39
N LYS A 293 45.01 60.59 -4.10
CA LYS A 293 45.41 61.16 -2.80
C LYS A 293 44.48 60.66 -1.69
N VAL A 294 45.04 59.91 -0.75
CA VAL A 294 44.43 59.60 0.55
C VAL A 294 44.42 60.88 1.40
N PRO A 295 43.27 61.37 1.88
CA PRO A 295 43.24 62.49 2.81
C PRO A 295 43.73 62.03 4.19
N GLN A 296 44.79 62.69 4.69
CA GLN A 296 45.25 62.58 6.07
C GLN A 296 44.15 63.07 7.02
N HIS A 297 43.87 62.33 8.09
CA HIS A 297 43.36 62.93 9.31
C HIS A 297 43.98 62.30 10.56
N ASP A 298 44.67 63.17 11.28
CA ASP A 298 45.45 63.01 12.51
C ASP A 298 44.52 62.75 13.73
N PRO A 299 44.96 62.00 14.76
CA PRO A 299 44.13 61.53 15.86
C PRO A 299 44.18 62.51 17.03
N ARG A 300 43.02 63.00 17.50
CA ARG A 300 42.90 63.63 18.84
C ARG A 300 41.43 63.82 19.27
N ARG A 301 41.10 63.09 20.35
CA ARG A 301 40.42 63.55 21.57
C ARG A 301 38.91 63.91 21.59
N LEU A 302 38.30 63.39 22.67
CA LEU A 302 37.19 63.89 23.50
C LEU A 302 35.75 63.52 23.06
N GLY A 303 35.23 62.39 23.56
CA GLY A 303 34.69 62.32 24.92
C GLY A 303 33.20 61.96 25.07
N VAL A 304 32.95 60.91 25.88
CA VAL A 304 31.94 60.86 26.98
C VAL A 304 30.46 60.59 26.55
N PHE A 305 29.65 59.63 27.05
CA PHE A 305 29.59 58.72 28.23
C PHE A 305 28.71 57.47 27.90
N LYS A 306 29.03 56.29 28.51
CA LYS A 306 28.17 55.22 29.11
C LYS A 306 26.80 54.87 28.45
N ALA A 307 26.39 53.60 28.24
CA ALA A 307 26.41 52.47 29.17
C ALA A 307 25.99 51.15 28.46
N GLY A 308 26.35 49.98 29.02
CA GLY A 308 25.54 48.75 28.94
C GLY A 308 26.02 47.64 28.02
N ASP A 309 27.07 46.93 28.43
CA ASP A 309 26.98 45.55 28.92
C ASP A 309 28.21 44.71 28.57
N GLU A 310 28.82 44.26 29.65
CA GLU A 310 30.05 43.52 29.77
C GLU A 310 29.89 42.06 29.30
N ASP A 311 31.05 41.47 29.04
CA ASP A 311 31.34 40.04 29.10
C ASP A 311 30.90 39.18 27.93
N ARG A 312 31.84 38.95 26.99
CA ARG A 312 32.37 37.61 26.68
C ARG A 312 33.37 37.64 25.52
N GLU A 313 34.58 38.13 25.77
CA GLU A 313 35.76 37.76 25.00
C GLU A 313 36.80 37.17 25.95
N GLU A 314 36.90 35.84 26.00
CA GLU A 314 38.15 35.16 26.33
C GLU A 314 38.33 33.99 25.36
N ASP A 315 39.53 33.96 24.78
CA ASP A 315 40.21 32.81 24.16
C ASP A 315 39.82 32.35 22.76
N LYS A 316 40.05 33.25 21.79
CA LYS A 316 40.44 32.85 20.42
C LYS A 316 41.95 32.92 20.25
N GLU A 317 42.68 31.94 20.79
CA GLU A 317 44.02 31.61 20.28
C GLU A 317 44.43 30.19 20.71
N GLY A 318 44.41 29.24 19.77
CA GLY A 318 44.97 27.91 20.00
C GLY A 318 44.16 26.74 19.44
N ARG A 319 44.27 26.50 18.13
CA ARG A 319 44.44 25.15 17.56
C ARG A 319 44.56 25.21 16.03
N TYR A 320 45.79 25.46 15.59
CA TYR A 320 46.27 24.99 14.29
C TYR A 320 46.23 23.46 14.25
N TRP A 321 45.85 22.91 13.09
CA TRP A 321 45.96 21.51 12.64
C TRP A 321 45.10 20.44 13.35
N LYS A 322 43.95 20.11 12.75
CA LYS A 322 43.48 18.72 12.68
C LYS A 322 43.26 18.34 11.21
N ARG A 323 44.13 17.47 10.69
CA ARG A 323 43.92 16.72 9.45
C ARG A 323 42.84 15.67 9.72
N TYR A 324 41.75 15.69 8.95
CA TYR A 324 40.86 14.54 8.84
C TYR A 324 41.46 13.58 7.81
N ARG A 325 41.69 12.31 8.20
CA ARG A 325 41.92 11.22 7.24
C ARG A 325 40.58 10.92 6.57
N ARG A 326 40.59 10.90 5.25
CA ARG A 326 39.59 10.24 4.42
C ARG A 326 39.98 8.77 4.40
N ASP A 327 39.15 7.91 4.98
CA ASP A 327 39.29 6.48 4.79
C ASP A 327 38.77 6.15 3.39
N GLU A 328 39.65 5.63 2.54
CA GLU A 328 39.31 5.03 1.25
C GLU A 328 39.53 3.52 1.37
N LEU A 329 38.42 2.77 1.33
CA LEU A 329 38.15 1.50 0.64
C LEU A 329 37.00 0.76 1.34
#